data_AF-A0A521GV19-F1
#
_entry.id   AF-A0A521GV19-F1
#
_cell.length_a   1.000
_cell.length_b   1.000
_cell.length_c   1.000
_cell.angle_alpha   90.00
_cell.angle_beta   90.00
_cell.angle_gamma   90.00
#
_symmetry.space_group_name_H-M   'P 1'
#
loop_
_entity.id
_entity.type
_entity.pdbx_description
1 polymer ?
#
loop_
_entity_poly.entity_id
_entity_poly.type
_entity_poly.pdbx_seq_one_letter_code
_entity_poly.pdbx_strand_id
1 'polypeptide(L)'
;MRRKRRETPETKPDMTPFSDMTFQLLVFFLVTLKFRTLEGRLDAALPKDMGTQTFETEPIEKVDILLWVTDPGSKQKDSFFKGKDRWVGRSLRYDVGSQRFTRLEDLERFLSPMDKEETPITLDARKGTINEDVVKVLDVVIGLGFRKVSFAGSHEEE
;
A
#
# COMPACT_ATOMS: atom_id res chain seq x y z
N MET A 1 11.69 51.57 65.65
CA MET A 1 11.96 51.74 64.21
C MET A 1 11.33 50.59 63.44
N ARG A 2 10.34 50.87 62.56
CA ARG A 2 9.66 49.85 61.74
C ARG A 2 10.37 49.74 60.37
N ARG A 3 10.84 48.54 60.02
CA ARG A 3 11.52 48.26 58.74
C ARG A 3 10.46 48.12 57.64
N LYS A 4 10.47 49.04 56.66
CA LYS A 4 9.57 49.02 55.50
C LYS A 4 9.98 47.87 54.56
N ARG A 5 9.07 46.92 54.31
CA ARG A 5 9.26 45.80 53.37
C ARG A 5 9.32 46.37 51.95
N ARG A 6 10.38 46.07 51.19
CA ARG A 6 10.48 46.39 49.75
C ARG A 6 9.65 45.38 48.97
N GLU A 7 8.71 45.87 48.17
CA GLU A 7 8.01 45.07 47.16
C GLU A 7 8.97 44.85 45.98
N THR A 8 9.17 43.58 45.62
CA THR A 8 9.96 43.20 44.45
C THR A 8 9.14 43.47 43.19
N PRO A 9 9.66 44.24 42.22
CA PRO A 9 8.94 44.45 40.96
C PRO A 9 8.79 43.12 40.22
N GLU A 10 7.59 42.84 39.73
CA GLU A 10 7.33 41.68 38.88
C GLU A 10 8.06 41.84 37.55
N THR A 11 9.13 41.07 37.35
CA THR A 11 9.87 41.02 36.08
C THR A 11 9.05 40.22 35.07
N LYS A 12 8.48 40.91 34.08
CA LYS A 12 7.84 40.23 32.94
C LYS A 12 8.91 39.53 32.10
N PRO A 13 8.74 38.24 31.76
CA PRO A 13 9.69 37.54 30.91
C PRO A 13 9.65 38.13 29.49
N ASP A 14 10.83 38.27 28.88
CA ASP A 14 10.95 38.66 27.47
C ASP A 14 10.49 37.49 26.60
N MET A 15 9.50 37.74 25.74
CA MET A 15 8.89 36.73 24.85
C MET A 15 9.63 36.61 23.52
N THR A 16 10.49 37.58 23.19
CA THR A 16 11.25 37.62 21.94
C THR A 16 12.18 36.40 21.78
N PRO A 17 12.93 35.98 22.82
CA PRO A 17 13.78 34.79 22.75
C PRO A 17 12.98 33.49 22.58
N PHE A 18 11.78 33.42 23.15
CA PHE A 18 10.91 32.24 23.01
C PHE A 18 10.42 32.11 21.57
N SER A 19 9.99 33.22 20.98
CA SER A 19 9.58 33.25 19.58
C SER A 19 10.72 32.85 18.65
N ASP A 20 11.92 33.40 18.83
CA ASP A 20 13.08 33.14 17.96
C ASP A 20 13.50 31.66 17.97
N MET A 21 13.60 31.03 19.14
CA MET A 21 13.93 29.61 19.24
C MET A 21 12.86 28.71 18.59
N THR A 22 11.57 29.04 18.69
CA THR A 22 10.52 28.26 18.02
C THR A 22 10.53 28.42 16.51
N PHE A 23 10.78 29.63 15.99
CA PHE A 23 10.92 29.86 14.55
C PHE A 23 12.13 29.13 13.97
N GLN A 24 13.27 29.13 14.67
CA GLN A 24 14.47 28.40 14.24
C GLN A 24 14.22 26.88 14.19
N LEU A 25 13.47 26.33 15.16
CA LEU A 25 13.08 24.92 15.16
C LEU A 25 12.12 24.59 14.01
N LEU A 26 11.11 25.43 13.74
CA LEU A 26 10.19 25.23 12.62
C LEU A 26 10.91 25.23 11.27
N VAL A 27 11.83 26.18 11.06
CA VAL A 27 12.65 26.24 9.83
C VAL A 27 13.58 25.02 9.74
N PHE A 28 14.21 24.63 10.85
CA PHE A 28 15.03 23.42 10.90
C PHE A 28 14.23 22.18 10.50
N PHE A 29 13.05 21.96 11.08
CA PHE A 29 12.19 20.84 10.70
C PHE A 29 11.72 20.96 9.25
N LEU A 30 11.26 22.13 8.80
CA LEU A 30 10.80 22.31 7.42
C LEU A 30 11.86 21.97 6.37
N VAL A 31 13.12 22.32 6.61
CA VAL A 31 14.24 22.09 5.68
C VAL A 31 14.85 20.68 5.83
N THR A 32 14.80 20.09 7.03
CA THR A 32 15.39 18.76 7.29
C THR A 32 14.39 17.60 7.24
N LEU A 33 13.09 17.88 7.16
CA LEU A 33 12.06 16.90 6.92
C LEU A 33 12.27 16.27 5.54
N LYS A 34 12.90 15.10 5.54
CA LYS A 34 12.88 14.20 4.39
C LYS A 34 11.53 13.51 4.39
N PHE A 35 10.60 14.04 3.60
CA PHE A 35 9.40 13.30 3.23
C PHE A 35 9.86 11.99 2.59
N ARG A 36 9.73 10.90 3.33
CA ARG A 36 9.81 9.58 2.71
C ARG A 36 8.58 9.50 1.82
N THR A 37 8.77 9.40 0.52
CA THR A 37 7.72 8.88 -0.35
C THR A 37 7.32 7.54 0.27
N LEU A 38 6.04 7.41 0.66
CA LEU A 38 5.47 6.14 1.11
C LEU A 38 5.35 5.24 -0.12
N GLU A 39 6.48 4.88 -0.72
CA GLU A 39 6.54 3.88 -1.79
C GLU A 39 6.13 2.54 -1.20
N GLY A 40 5.00 2.01 -1.68
CA GLY A 40 4.45 0.73 -1.24
C GLY A 40 3.20 0.82 -0.36
N ARG A 41 2.62 2.02 -0.15
CA ARG A 41 1.24 2.10 0.33
C ARG A 41 0.31 1.87 -0.85
N LEU A 42 -0.32 0.70 -0.89
CA LEU A 42 -1.47 0.46 -1.73
C LEU A 42 -2.62 1.29 -1.16
N ASP A 43 -3.12 2.27 -1.90
CA ASP A 43 -4.36 2.99 -1.56
C ASP A 43 -5.55 2.07 -1.85
N ALA A 44 -5.63 0.98 -1.10
CA ALA A 44 -6.72 0.03 -1.11
C ALA A 44 -7.75 0.46 -0.05
N ALA A 45 -8.86 1.03 -0.49
CA ALA A 45 -10.03 1.15 0.36
C ALA A 45 -10.72 -0.22 0.44
N LEU A 46 -10.78 -0.82 1.63
CA LEU A 46 -11.63 -1.99 1.83
C LEU A 46 -13.08 -1.60 1.48
N PRO A 47 -13.76 -2.34 0.58
CA PRO A 47 -15.15 -2.07 0.25
C PRO A 47 -16.00 -2.14 1.52
N LYS A 48 -16.77 -1.09 1.80
CA LYS A 48 -17.64 -1.02 2.99
C LYS A 48 -18.83 -1.98 2.88
N ASP A 49 -19.13 -2.45 1.68
CA ASP A 49 -20.26 -3.33 1.36
C ASP A 49 -19.91 -4.82 1.41
N MET A 50 -18.63 -5.17 1.62
CA MET A 50 -18.13 -6.56 1.66
C MET A 50 -17.81 -7.02 3.10
N GLY A 51 -18.69 -6.71 4.05
CA GLY A 51 -18.67 -7.24 5.43
C GLY A 51 -19.65 -8.41 5.61
N THR A 52 -19.75 -8.98 6.81
CA THR A 52 -20.66 -10.09 7.20
C THR A 52 -22.17 -9.81 7.05
N GLN A 53 -22.54 -8.79 6.29
CA GLN A 53 -23.93 -8.46 6.02
C GLN A 53 -24.41 -9.17 4.76
N THR A 54 -25.32 -10.13 4.97
CA THR A 54 -26.11 -10.79 3.94
C THR A 54 -27.12 -9.81 3.35
N PHE A 55 -26.73 -9.09 2.29
CA PHE A 55 -27.71 -8.50 1.38
C PHE A 55 -27.82 -9.42 0.16
N GLU A 56 -29.05 -9.85 -0.17
CA GLU A 56 -29.36 -10.51 -1.44
C GLU A 56 -29.23 -9.46 -2.55
N THR A 57 -28.04 -9.40 -3.15
CA THR A 57 -27.74 -8.62 -4.35
C THR A 57 -27.68 -9.59 -5.52
N GLU A 58 -28.07 -9.11 -6.71
CA GLU A 58 -27.90 -9.86 -7.96
C GLU A 58 -26.47 -10.40 -8.05
N PRO A 59 -26.26 -11.67 -8.46
CA PRO A 59 -24.94 -12.27 -8.48
C PRO A 59 -24.06 -11.53 -9.51
N ILE A 60 -23.29 -10.56 -9.03
CA ILE A 60 -22.29 -9.88 -9.84
C ILE A 60 -21.24 -10.94 -10.16
N GLU A 61 -20.97 -11.20 -11.44
CA GLU A 61 -19.92 -12.10 -11.87
C GLU A 61 -18.57 -11.57 -11.39
N LYS A 62 -18.08 -12.19 -10.31
CA LYS A 62 -16.80 -11.86 -9.69
C LYS A 62 -15.69 -12.66 -10.36
N VAL A 63 -14.60 -11.99 -10.68
CA VAL A 63 -13.41 -12.63 -11.26
C VAL A 63 -12.37 -12.81 -10.17
N ASP A 64 -12.11 -14.06 -9.79
CA ASP A 64 -11.08 -14.43 -8.83
C ASP A 64 -9.78 -14.80 -9.59
N ILE A 65 -8.71 -14.06 -9.32
CA ILE A 65 -7.37 -14.30 -9.86
C ILE A 65 -6.52 -14.92 -8.75
N LEU A 66 -6.16 -16.18 -8.93
CA LEU A 66 -5.34 -16.95 -7.99
C LEU A 66 -3.87 -16.86 -8.40
N LEU A 67 -3.02 -16.34 -7.52
CA LEU A 67 -1.58 -16.22 -7.75
C LEU A 67 -0.85 -17.38 -7.09
N TRP A 68 -0.25 -18.26 -7.91
CA TRP A 68 0.57 -19.38 -7.48
C TRP A 68 2.04 -19.14 -7.80
N VAL A 69 2.91 -19.44 -6.84
CA VAL A 69 4.36 -19.40 -7.04
C VAL A 69 4.80 -20.73 -7.61
N THR A 70 5.30 -20.73 -8.85
CA THR A 70 5.83 -21.95 -9.48
C THR A 70 7.30 -22.13 -9.16
N ASP A 71 8.07 -21.04 -9.24
CA ASP A 71 9.47 -21.01 -8.83
C ASP A 71 9.70 -19.83 -7.89
N PRO A 72 10.10 -20.06 -6.62
CA PRO A 72 10.30 -19.00 -5.65
C PRO A 72 11.48 -18.08 -5.97
N GLY A 73 12.34 -18.46 -6.93
CA GLY A 73 13.50 -17.69 -7.36
C GLY A 73 14.54 -17.52 -6.24
N SER A 74 15.50 -16.62 -6.47
CA SER A 74 16.54 -16.33 -5.48
C SER A 74 16.68 -14.84 -5.22
N LYS A 75 17.11 -14.52 -4.00
CA LYS A 75 17.33 -13.15 -3.55
C LYS A 75 18.72 -12.70 -3.99
N GLN A 76 18.79 -11.75 -4.91
CA GLN A 76 20.05 -11.19 -5.40
C GLN A 76 20.22 -9.77 -4.85
N LYS A 77 21.45 -9.42 -4.47
CA LYS A 77 21.77 -8.06 -4.06
C LYS A 77 21.64 -7.13 -5.25
N ASP A 78 20.83 -6.09 -5.11
CA ASP A 78 20.73 -5.08 -6.15
C ASP A 78 22.07 -4.30 -6.20
N SER A 79 22.67 -4.28 -7.38
CA SER A 79 23.95 -3.58 -7.60
C SER A 79 23.74 -2.07 -7.73
N PHE A 80 22.53 -1.62 -8.07
CA PHE A 80 22.20 -0.20 -8.27
C PHE A 80 21.72 0.47 -6.99
N PHE A 81 20.93 -0.23 -6.17
CA PHE A 81 20.40 0.30 -4.91
C PHE A 81 21.06 -0.38 -3.72
N LYS A 82 22.09 0.28 -3.17
CA LYS A 82 22.85 -0.21 -2.01
C LYS A 82 21.90 -0.45 -0.82
N GLY A 83 21.65 -1.72 -0.50
CA GLY A 83 20.82 -2.15 0.63
C GLY A 83 19.42 -2.65 0.30
N LYS A 84 19.03 -2.72 -0.99
CA LYS A 84 17.78 -3.37 -1.41
C LYS A 84 18.11 -4.72 -2.04
N ASP A 85 17.56 -5.77 -1.47
CA ASP A 85 17.65 -7.10 -2.05
C ASP A 85 16.46 -7.31 -2.99
N ARG A 86 16.68 -7.82 -4.20
CA ARG A 86 15.63 -8.05 -5.20
C ARG A 86 15.47 -9.55 -5.46
N TRP A 87 14.22 -10.00 -5.62
CA TRP A 87 13.95 -11.36 -6.08
C TRP A 87 14.12 -11.45 -7.59
N VAL A 88 14.96 -12.38 -8.05
CA VAL A 88 15.25 -12.60 -9.48
C VAL A 88 14.98 -14.07 -9.82
N GLY A 89 14.44 -14.31 -11.01
CA GLY A 89 14.10 -15.66 -11.49
C GLY A 89 12.79 -16.22 -10.94
N ARG A 90 11.97 -15.41 -10.24
CA ARG A 90 10.63 -15.85 -9.81
C ARG A 90 9.71 -16.07 -11.00
N SER A 91 8.99 -17.19 -10.97
CA SER A 91 7.96 -17.51 -11.96
C SER A 91 6.61 -17.76 -11.28
N LEU A 92 5.57 -17.13 -11.81
CA LEU A 92 4.21 -17.16 -11.28
C LEU A 92 3.27 -17.87 -12.26
N ARG A 93 2.22 -18.47 -11.70
CA ARG A 93 1.07 -18.98 -12.44
C ARG A 93 -0.18 -18.26 -11.93
N TYR A 94 -1.00 -17.79 -12.85
CA TYR A 94 -2.24 -17.10 -12.59
C TYR A 94 -3.40 -17.98 -13.04
N ASP A 95 -4.28 -18.36 -12.12
CA ASP A 95 -5.45 -19.15 -12.45
C ASP A 95 -6.70 -18.25 -12.34
N VAL A 96 -7.53 -18.26 -13.39
CA VAL A 96 -8.80 -17.52 -13.44
C VAL A 96 -9.89 -18.50 -13.87
N GLY A 97 -10.70 -18.95 -12.91
CA GLY A 97 -11.66 -20.04 -13.13
C GLY A 97 -10.96 -21.31 -13.64
N SER A 98 -11.26 -21.72 -14.88
CA SER A 98 -10.64 -22.90 -15.51
C SER A 98 -9.40 -22.58 -16.36
N GLN A 99 -9.11 -21.30 -16.59
CA GLN A 99 -7.97 -20.88 -17.41
C GLN A 99 -6.73 -20.67 -16.54
N ARG A 100 -5.57 -21.06 -17.09
CA ARG A 100 -4.27 -20.96 -16.41
C ARG A 100 -3.30 -20.20 -17.30
N PHE A 101 -2.64 -19.22 -16.73
CA PHE A 101 -1.70 -18.34 -17.41
C PHE A 101 -0.36 -18.33 -16.68
N THR A 102 0.73 -18.20 -17.43
CA THR A 102 2.08 -18.02 -16.85
C THR A 102 2.66 -16.66 -17.18
N ARG A 103 2.15 -16.00 -18.22
CA ARG A 103 2.54 -14.66 -18.65
C ARG A 103 1.45 -13.66 -18.31
N LEU A 104 1.86 -12.47 -17.88
CA LEU A 104 0.95 -11.36 -17.58
C LEU A 104 0.22 -10.87 -18.84
N GLU A 105 0.88 -10.92 -20.00
CA GLU A 105 0.30 -10.52 -21.29
C GLU A 105 -0.93 -11.35 -21.67
N ASP A 106 -0.90 -12.66 -21.38
CA ASP A 106 -2.02 -13.55 -21.69
C ASP A 106 -3.20 -13.30 -20.74
N LEU A 107 -2.90 -13.00 -19.46
CA LEU A 107 -3.89 -12.57 -18.47
C LEU A 107 -4.53 -11.24 -18.87
N GLU A 108 -3.74 -10.27 -19.34
CA GLU A 108 -4.22 -8.97 -19.80
C GLU A 108 -5.18 -9.12 -20.99
N ARG A 109 -4.83 -9.96 -21.96
CA ARG A 109 -5.69 -10.26 -23.12
C ARG A 109 -7.01 -10.91 -22.71
N PHE A 110 -6.99 -11.77 -21.69
CA PHE A 110 -8.19 -12.40 -21.16
C PHE A 110 -9.10 -11.41 -20.43
N LEU A 111 -8.54 -10.43 -19.71
CA LEU A 111 -9.29 -9.42 -18.96
C LEU A 111 -9.76 -8.25 -19.83
N SER A 112 -9.07 -7.96 -20.93
CA SER A 112 -9.40 -6.86 -21.87
C SER A 112 -10.87 -6.82 -22.36
N PRO A 113 -11.51 -7.94 -22.74
CA PRO A 113 -12.90 -7.92 -23.20
C PRO A 113 -13.95 -7.73 -22.10
N MET A 114 -13.61 -7.84 -20.81
CA MET A 114 -14.57 -7.77 -19.71
C MET A 114 -15.06 -6.33 -19.44
N ASP A 115 -16.16 -6.18 -18.71
CA ASP A 115 -16.63 -4.87 -18.26
C ASP A 115 -15.76 -4.38 -17.09
N LYS A 116 -15.21 -3.17 -17.19
CA LYS A 116 -14.22 -2.65 -16.24
C LYS A 116 -14.88 -1.94 -15.05
N GLU A 117 -16.12 -1.49 -15.22
CA GLU A 117 -16.87 -0.75 -14.19
C GLU A 117 -17.75 -1.68 -13.36
N GLU A 118 -18.32 -2.71 -14.00
CA GLU A 118 -19.20 -3.65 -13.32
C GLU A 118 -18.45 -4.81 -12.66
N THR A 119 -17.48 -5.42 -13.35
CA THR A 119 -16.83 -6.66 -12.89
C THR A 119 -15.85 -6.41 -11.72
N PRO A 120 -16.13 -6.92 -10.51
CA PRO A 120 -15.20 -6.86 -9.40
C PRO A 120 -14.12 -7.95 -9.56
N ILE A 121 -12.85 -7.53 -9.46
CA ILE A 121 -11.71 -8.43 -9.48
C ILE A 121 -11.24 -8.67 -8.06
N THR A 122 -11.00 -9.94 -7.70
CA THR A 122 -10.33 -10.29 -6.46
C THR A 122 -8.99 -10.96 -6.72
N LEU A 123 -7.96 -10.43 -6.09
CA LEU A 123 -6.62 -10.99 -6.10
C LEU A 123 -6.45 -11.88 -4.88
N ASP A 124 -6.30 -13.19 -5.12
CA ASP A 124 -6.03 -14.19 -4.08
C ASP A 124 -4.57 -14.62 -4.17
N ALA A 125 -3.77 -14.14 -3.23
CA ALA A 125 -2.35 -14.43 -3.14
C ALA A 125 -2.12 -15.72 -2.34
N ARG A 126 -1.70 -16.80 -3.01
CA ARG A 126 -1.42 -18.08 -2.34
C ARG A 126 -0.05 -18.08 -1.65
N LYS A 127 0.24 -19.18 -0.96
CA LYS A 127 1.43 -19.34 -0.14
C LYS A 127 2.71 -19.06 -0.92
N GLY A 128 3.60 -18.27 -0.31
CA GLY A 128 4.89 -17.91 -0.89
C GLY A 128 4.85 -16.72 -1.85
N THR A 129 3.68 -16.17 -2.14
CA THR A 129 3.54 -14.93 -2.93
C THR A 129 4.09 -13.75 -2.13
N ILE A 130 4.89 -12.90 -2.77
CA ILE A 130 5.43 -11.68 -2.15
C ILE A 130 4.65 -10.45 -2.63
N ASN A 131 4.73 -9.36 -1.87
CA ASN A 131 4.04 -8.10 -2.24
C ASN A 131 4.40 -7.62 -3.65
N GLU A 132 5.64 -7.80 -4.10
CA GLU A 132 6.07 -7.42 -5.46
C GLU A 132 5.26 -8.14 -6.54
N ASP A 133 4.90 -9.41 -6.33
CA ASP A 133 4.15 -10.21 -7.31
C ASP A 133 2.70 -9.74 -7.39
N VAL A 134 2.09 -9.45 -6.23
CA VAL A 134 0.73 -8.93 -6.14
C VAL A 134 0.63 -7.56 -6.81
N VAL A 135 1.61 -6.68 -6.56
CA VAL A 135 1.65 -5.34 -7.16
C VAL A 135 1.76 -5.42 -8.68
N LYS A 136 2.56 -6.35 -9.24
CA LYS A 136 2.64 -6.53 -10.71
C LYS A 136 1.29 -6.87 -11.33
N VAL A 137 0.51 -7.74 -10.69
CA VAL A 137 -0.83 -8.10 -11.18
C VAL A 137 -1.79 -6.92 -10.99
N LEU A 138 -1.72 -6.26 -9.84
CA LEU A 138 -2.53 -5.07 -9.55
C LEU A 138 -2.29 -3.96 -10.59
N ASP A 139 -1.04 -3.71 -10.98
CA ASP A 139 -0.68 -2.70 -11.98
C ASP A 139 -1.31 -3.01 -13.34
N VAL A 140 -1.38 -4.29 -13.74
CA VAL A 140 -2.07 -4.71 -14.96
C VAL A 140 -3.57 -4.46 -14.86
N VAL A 141 -4.18 -4.85 -13.74
CA VAL A 141 -5.63 -4.69 -13.51
C VAL A 141 -6.03 -3.21 -13.47
N ILE A 142 -5.28 -2.38 -12.74
CA ILE A 142 -5.51 -0.93 -12.69
C ILE A 142 -5.22 -0.29 -14.06
N GLY A 143 -4.16 -0.74 -14.75
CA GLY A 143 -3.79 -0.26 -16.08
C GLY A 143 -4.87 -0.53 -17.14
N LEU A 144 -5.62 -1.62 -17.00
CA LEU A 144 -6.78 -1.94 -17.83
C LEU A 144 -8.04 -1.11 -17.49
N GLY A 145 -8.04 -0.40 -16.36
CA GLY A 145 -9.13 0.49 -15.95
C GLY A 145 -10.14 -0.12 -14.98
N PHE A 146 -9.88 -1.30 -14.41
CA PHE A 146 -10.76 -1.87 -13.39
C PHE A 146 -10.76 -1.02 -12.12
N ARG A 147 -11.96 -0.65 -11.65
CA ARG A 147 -12.12 0.20 -10.46
C ARG A 147 -12.38 -0.57 -9.18
N LYS A 148 -13.00 -1.74 -9.28
CA LYS A 148 -13.39 -2.58 -8.15
C LYS A 148 -12.39 -3.73 -7.99
N VAL A 149 -11.29 -3.46 -7.30
CA VAL A 149 -10.27 -4.47 -7.00
C VAL A 149 -10.24 -4.74 -5.50
N SER A 150 -10.38 -6.00 -5.11
CA SER A 150 -10.27 -6.46 -3.72
C SER A 150 -9.16 -7.49 -3.56
N PHE A 151 -8.64 -7.62 -2.34
CA PHE A 151 -7.68 -8.65 -1.98
C PHE A 151 -8.40 -9.70 -1.15
N ALA A 152 -8.28 -10.97 -1.50
CA ALA A 152 -8.76 -12.04 -0.65
C ALA A 152 -7.87 -12.09 0.61
N GLY A 153 -8.48 -12.24 1.78
CA GLY A 153 -7.74 -12.62 2.98
C GLY A 153 -7.15 -13.99 2.75
N SER A 154 -5.84 -14.15 2.94
CA SER A 154 -5.15 -15.43 2.79
C SER A 154 -5.73 -16.43 3.79
N HIS A 155 -6.67 -17.25 3.34
CA HIS A 155 -7.04 -18.45 4.07
C HIS A 155 -5.93 -19.47 3.85
N GLU A 156 -5.26 -19.85 4.94
CA GLU A 156 -4.40 -21.02 4.97
C GLU A 156 -5.31 -22.24 4.81
N GLU A 157 -5.57 -22.64 3.57
CA GLU A 157 -6.02 -24.00 3.30
C GLU A 157 -4.78 -24.90 3.39
N GLU A 158 -4.75 -25.74 4.42
CA GLU A 158 -3.78 -26.83 4.63
C GLU A 158 -3.75 -27.83 3.48
#